data_AF-A0A9E2REZ5-F1
#
_entry.id   AF-A0A9E2REZ5-F1
#
_cell.length_a   1.000
_cell.length_b   1.000
_cell.length_c   1.000
_cell.angle_alpha   90.00
_cell.angle_beta   90.00
_cell.angle_gamma   90.00
#
_symmetry.space_group_name_H-M   'P 1'
#
loop_
_entity.id
_entity.type
_entity.pdbx_description
1 polymer ?
#
loop_
_entity_poly.entity_id
_entity_poly.type
_entity_poly.pdbx_seq_one_letter_code
_entity_poly.pdbx_strand_id
1 'polypeptide(L)'
;MPIGEEILTRGVVYTIEPGTPCRKCGYDLSGLPTSALCPECGTAAKVDRKKRRLGDALTDAPRSYLRTLASGAWLCAASIIISTIAGLVAYVKYDYPLTATIWAASNLVWCIGVFIVTQPRRSAIDPIGITSREFARLRWWNRLSQFAWVLSGVALAIGIQAAVKANPIRVTPGFAVVPGLYTTMQWVAAIFQLIGIIGIGTLCFQLAALAEWGRDDELAQSFHSCGLSIMVGLPVSFIASRFAGIGGVLSFFVMTLGVLGGLAAAYGIIMFIVGQVKLANMATWAISSQIAELDRDRRIIEKATRERLEAEARVFVPPPPPVELRERAGSRKAPGTPKSATIHPTTDEANPYDLRS
;
A
#
# COMPACT_ATOMS: atom_id res chain seq x y z
N MET A 1 -4.33 -8.79 -32.52
CA MET A 1 -3.06 -8.08 -32.24
C MET A 1 -3.39 -6.64 -31.89
N PRO A 2 -3.17 -6.15 -30.67
CA PRO A 2 -3.50 -4.78 -30.32
C PRO A 2 -2.34 -3.85 -30.71
N ILE A 3 -2.60 -2.95 -31.65
CA ILE A 3 -1.69 -1.87 -32.11
C ILE A 3 -1.73 -0.69 -31.11
N GLY A 4 -1.78 -0.97 -29.80
CA GLY A 4 -2.21 0.02 -28.79
C GLY A 4 -1.16 0.54 -27.81
N GLU A 5 -0.01 -0.12 -27.64
CA GLU A 5 0.96 0.25 -26.57
C GLU A 5 2.14 1.11 -27.07
N GLU A 6 2.44 1.11 -28.36
CA GLU A 6 3.65 1.78 -28.88
C GLU A 6 3.51 3.31 -28.96
N ILE A 7 2.28 3.85 -28.94
CA ILE A 7 2.04 5.30 -28.94
C ILE A 7 2.06 5.88 -27.51
N LEU A 8 1.81 5.07 -26.47
CA LEU A 8 1.83 5.51 -25.07
C LEU A 8 3.25 5.63 -24.48
N THR A 9 4.28 5.20 -25.21
CA THR A 9 5.70 5.39 -24.83
C THR A 9 6.33 6.64 -25.46
N ARG A 10 5.60 7.43 -26.27
CA ARG A 10 5.97 8.83 -26.51
C ARG A 10 5.76 9.58 -25.20
N GLY A 11 6.81 9.56 -24.37
CA GLY A 11 6.82 10.16 -23.05
C GLY A 11 6.19 11.53 -23.12
N VAL A 12 5.08 11.70 -22.39
CA VAL A 12 4.45 12.99 -22.19
C VAL A 12 5.54 13.93 -21.71
N VAL A 13 5.96 14.85 -22.58
CA VAL A 13 6.97 15.85 -22.23
C VAL A 13 6.28 16.80 -21.27
N TYR A 14 6.46 16.55 -19.97
CA TYR A 14 5.97 17.46 -18.94
C TYR A 14 6.66 18.80 -19.16
N THR A 15 5.86 19.80 -19.54
CA THR A 15 6.28 21.19 -19.62
C THR A 15 6.14 21.84 -18.25
N ILE A 16 6.97 22.83 -17.98
CA ILE A 16 6.96 23.57 -16.73
C ILE A 16 5.70 24.46 -16.70
N GLU A 17 4.99 24.43 -15.57
CA GLU A 17 3.79 25.24 -15.33
C GLU A 17 4.07 26.74 -15.55
N PRO A 18 3.08 27.48 -16.08
CA PRO A 18 3.19 28.92 -16.25
C PRO A 18 3.65 29.65 -14.99
N GLY A 19 4.60 30.58 -15.13
CA GLY A 19 5.07 31.46 -14.06
C GLY A 19 6.09 30.83 -13.12
N THR A 20 6.87 29.85 -13.57
CA THR A 20 7.98 29.27 -12.79
C THR A 20 9.30 29.96 -13.19
N PRO A 21 9.78 30.98 -12.46
CA PRO A 21 11.01 31.66 -12.81
C PRO A 21 12.26 30.81 -12.51
N CYS A 22 13.29 30.98 -13.32
CA CYS A 22 14.59 30.37 -13.09
C CYS A 22 15.20 30.87 -11.78
N ARG A 23 15.63 29.95 -10.92
CA ARG A 23 16.21 30.27 -9.60
C ARG A 23 17.51 31.10 -9.67
N LYS A 24 18.20 31.11 -10.81
CA LYS A 24 19.47 31.84 -10.98
C LYS A 24 19.28 33.22 -11.61
N CYS A 25 18.51 33.31 -12.69
CA CYS A 25 18.39 34.54 -13.49
C CYS A 25 16.97 35.14 -13.53
N GLY A 26 15.97 34.47 -12.98
CA GLY A 26 14.57 34.93 -13.00
C GLY A 26 13.81 34.67 -14.30
N TYR A 27 14.46 34.17 -15.37
CA TYR A 27 13.81 33.89 -16.65
C TYR A 27 12.62 32.92 -16.50
N ASP A 28 11.49 33.22 -17.12
CA ASP A 28 10.29 32.38 -17.03
C ASP A 28 10.47 31.06 -17.80
N LEU A 29 10.40 29.94 -17.08
CA LEU A 29 10.62 28.62 -17.66
C LEU A 29 9.34 27.96 -18.19
N SER A 30 8.21 28.67 -18.17
CA SER A 30 6.92 28.22 -18.70
C SER A 30 7.04 27.55 -20.07
N GLY A 31 6.46 26.36 -20.22
CA GLY A 31 6.42 25.66 -21.51
C GLY A 31 7.70 24.93 -21.91
N LEU A 32 8.83 25.14 -21.21
CA LEU A 32 10.02 24.32 -21.43
C LEU A 32 9.83 22.90 -20.86
N PRO A 33 10.44 21.87 -21.48
CA PRO A 33 10.52 20.54 -20.89
C PRO A 33 11.13 20.60 -19.49
N THR A 34 10.62 19.79 -18.57
CA THR A 34 11.18 19.68 -17.21
C THR A 34 12.65 19.24 -17.15
N SER A 35 13.19 18.69 -18.24
CA SER A 35 14.61 18.35 -18.41
C SER A 35 15.45 19.45 -19.10
N ALA A 36 14.83 20.53 -19.56
CA ALA A 36 15.51 21.57 -20.32
C ALA A 36 16.39 22.46 -19.41
N LEU A 37 17.41 23.03 -20.04
CA LEU A 37 18.24 24.07 -19.44
C LEU A 37 17.58 25.42 -19.65
N CYS A 38 17.71 26.31 -18.67
CA CYS A 38 17.31 27.70 -18.83
C CYS A 38 18.09 28.33 -19.99
N PRO A 39 17.41 28.94 -20.99
CA PRO A 39 18.09 29.50 -22.17
C PRO A 39 19.03 30.67 -21.84
N GLU A 40 18.73 31.43 -20.78
CA GLU A 40 19.54 32.60 -20.41
C GLU A 40 20.82 32.25 -19.66
N CYS A 41 20.77 31.26 -18.77
CA CYS A 41 21.87 31.01 -17.82
C CYS A 41 22.38 29.57 -17.79
N GLY A 42 21.83 28.69 -18.63
CA GLY A 42 22.18 27.27 -18.70
C GLY A 42 21.84 26.44 -17.47
N THR A 43 21.16 27.02 -16.47
CA THR A 43 20.81 26.30 -15.23
C THR A 43 19.68 25.32 -15.51
N ALA A 44 19.85 24.05 -15.13
CA ALA A 44 18.79 23.05 -15.27
C ALA A 44 17.53 23.47 -14.53
N ALA A 45 16.37 23.32 -15.17
CA ALA A 45 15.08 23.55 -14.54
C ALA A 45 14.84 22.54 -13.42
N LYS A 46 15.26 22.88 -12.19
CA LYS A 46 14.93 22.08 -11.00
C LYS A 46 13.44 22.24 -10.72
N VAL A 47 12.63 21.32 -11.27
CA VAL A 47 11.26 21.11 -10.80
C VAL A 47 11.34 20.87 -9.30
N ASP A 48 10.53 21.59 -8.54
CA ASP A 48 10.54 21.43 -7.09
C ASP A 48 10.20 19.98 -6.76
N ARG A 49 11.13 19.27 -6.12
CA ARG A 49 10.92 17.88 -5.68
C ARG A 49 9.66 17.76 -4.81
N LYS A 50 9.32 18.84 -4.11
CA LYS A 50 8.10 18.95 -3.30
C LYS A 50 6.83 18.88 -4.17
N LYS A 51 6.77 19.62 -5.29
CA LYS A 51 5.64 19.53 -6.25
C LYS A 51 5.54 18.15 -6.89
N ARG A 52 6.67 17.52 -7.24
CA ARG A 52 6.67 16.12 -7.74
C ARG A 52 6.09 15.12 -6.72
N ARG A 53 6.36 15.30 -5.42
CA ARG A 53 5.78 14.45 -4.37
C ARG A 53 4.28 14.66 -4.21
N LEU A 54 3.76 15.86 -4.47
CA LEU A 54 2.31 16.10 -4.41
C LEU A 54 1.53 15.35 -5.50
N GLY A 55 2.15 15.06 -6.66
CA GLY A 55 1.55 14.30 -7.75
C GLY A 55 1.88 12.80 -7.77
N ASP A 56 2.64 12.30 -6.79
CA ASP A 56 2.96 10.87 -6.66
C ASP A 56 2.05 10.28 -5.59
N ALA A 57 0.75 10.19 -5.86
CA ALA A 57 -0.20 9.55 -4.96
C ALA A 57 -0.32 8.05 -5.29
N LEU A 58 -0.64 7.23 -4.29
CA LEU A 58 -0.92 5.81 -4.49
C LEU A 58 -2.04 5.57 -5.53
N THR A 59 -2.99 6.50 -5.64
CA THR A 59 -4.06 6.50 -6.65
C THR A 59 -3.57 6.67 -8.08
N ASP A 60 -2.31 7.06 -8.30
CA ASP A 60 -1.72 7.20 -9.64
C ASP A 60 -0.86 5.98 -10.02
N ALA A 61 -0.75 4.98 -9.13
CA ALA A 61 0.04 3.78 -9.36
C ALA A 61 -0.66 2.81 -10.34
N PRO A 62 0.06 2.05 -11.19
CA PRO A 62 -0.57 1.10 -12.10
C PRO A 62 -1.46 0.06 -11.38
N ARG A 63 -2.65 -0.22 -11.93
CA ARG A 63 -3.61 -1.19 -11.35
C ARG A 63 -3.02 -2.57 -11.06
N SER A 64 -2.15 -3.05 -11.94
CA SER A 64 -1.47 -4.35 -11.77
C SER A 64 -0.61 -4.35 -10.51
N TYR A 65 0.14 -3.26 -10.28
CA TYR A 65 0.93 -3.09 -9.06
C TYR A 65 0.06 -3.03 -7.81
N LEU A 66 -1.04 -2.27 -7.82
CA LEU A 66 -1.96 -2.17 -6.68
C LEU A 66 -2.59 -3.53 -6.32
N ARG A 67 -2.98 -4.34 -7.31
CA ARG A 67 -3.49 -5.71 -7.07
C ARG A 67 -2.43 -6.60 -6.44
N THR A 68 -1.20 -6.52 -6.91
CA THR A 68 -0.06 -7.24 -6.36
C THR A 68 0.23 -6.79 -4.93
N LEU A 69 0.25 -5.49 -4.65
CA LEU A 69 0.44 -4.96 -3.30
C LEU A 69 -0.65 -5.46 -2.34
N ALA A 70 -1.92 -5.38 -2.75
CA ALA A 70 -3.05 -5.84 -1.95
C ALA A 70 -2.96 -7.34 -1.64
N SER A 71 -2.65 -8.18 -2.63
CA SER A 71 -2.51 -9.62 -2.40
C SER A 71 -1.32 -9.96 -1.48
N GLY A 72 -0.20 -9.26 -1.63
CA GLY A 72 0.96 -9.42 -0.73
C GLY A 72 0.61 -9.09 0.72
N ALA A 73 -0.10 -8.00 0.96
CA ALA A 73 -0.52 -7.58 2.29
C ALA A 73 -1.49 -8.59 2.92
N TRP A 74 -2.46 -9.10 2.16
CA TRP A 74 -3.34 -10.19 2.60
C TRP A 74 -2.59 -11.48 2.93
N LEU A 75 -1.61 -11.89 2.10
CA LEU A 75 -0.79 -13.08 2.36
C LEU A 75 0.03 -12.94 3.65
N CYS A 76 0.61 -11.75 3.90
CA CYS A 76 1.31 -11.46 5.15
C CYS A 76 0.38 -11.59 6.36
N ALA A 77 -0.80 -10.95 6.31
CA ALA A 77 -1.77 -11.01 7.41
C ALA A 77 -2.26 -12.45 7.68
N ALA A 78 -2.65 -13.17 6.64
CA ALA A 78 -3.13 -14.54 6.74
C ALA A 78 -2.05 -15.48 7.30
N SER A 79 -0.80 -15.31 6.85
CA SER A 79 0.32 -16.14 7.33
C SER A 79 0.57 -15.96 8.83
N ILE A 80 0.52 -14.73 9.36
CA ILE A 80 0.68 -14.50 10.80
C ILE A 80 -0.42 -15.21 11.59
N ILE A 81 -1.67 -15.09 11.14
CA ILE A 81 -2.83 -15.72 11.80
C ILE A 81 -2.66 -17.24 11.81
N ILE A 82 -2.37 -17.84 10.65
CA ILE A 82 -2.16 -19.30 10.51
C ILE A 82 -0.99 -19.75 11.40
N SER A 83 0.13 -19.03 11.40
CA SER A 83 1.31 -19.34 12.22
C SER A 83 0.99 -19.30 13.71
N THR A 84 0.22 -18.29 14.14
CA THR A 84 -0.17 -18.11 15.55
C THR A 84 -1.10 -19.23 16.01
N ILE A 85 -2.09 -19.58 15.20
CA ILE A 85 -3.01 -20.69 15.48
C ILE A 85 -2.24 -22.02 15.52
N ALA A 86 -1.34 -22.25 14.56
CA ALA A 86 -0.51 -23.46 14.52
C ALA A 86 0.36 -23.60 15.77
N GLY A 87 0.98 -22.50 16.22
CA GLY A 87 1.75 -22.47 17.47
C GLY A 87 0.90 -22.77 18.71
N LEU A 88 -0.32 -22.21 18.78
CA LEU A 88 -1.25 -22.49 19.88
C LEU A 88 -1.71 -23.96 19.89
N VAL A 89 -2.01 -24.53 18.72
CA VAL A 89 -2.37 -25.95 18.59
C VAL A 89 -1.20 -26.85 18.99
N ALA A 90 0.03 -26.50 18.58
CA ALA A 90 1.24 -27.23 18.98
C ALA A 90 1.40 -27.25 20.51
N TYR A 91 1.15 -26.10 21.14
CA TYR A 91 1.23 -25.95 22.59
C TYR A 91 0.17 -26.79 23.32
N VAL A 92 -1.06 -26.84 22.81
CA VAL A 92 -2.17 -27.56 23.47
C VAL A 92 -2.12 -29.07 23.22
N LYS A 93 -1.86 -29.51 21.98
CA LYS A 93 -2.00 -30.92 21.58
C LYS A 93 -0.71 -31.74 21.67
N TYR A 94 0.45 -31.09 21.81
CA TYR A 94 1.77 -31.74 21.72
C TYR A 94 2.00 -32.52 20.40
N ASP A 95 1.23 -32.23 19.35
CA ASP A 95 1.36 -32.82 18.02
C ASP A 95 2.36 -32.02 17.17
N TYR A 96 3.65 -32.22 17.46
CA TYR A 96 4.74 -31.44 16.89
C TYR A 96 4.94 -31.62 15.36
N PRO A 97 4.79 -32.82 14.75
CA PRO A 97 5.08 -32.98 13.31
C PRO A 97 4.12 -32.22 12.40
N LEU A 98 2.81 -32.33 12.63
CA LEU A 98 1.80 -31.64 11.82
C LEU A 98 1.91 -30.12 12.01
N THR A 99 2.02 -29.68 13.26
CA THR A 99 2.09 -28.24 13.57
C THR A 99 3.38 -27.60 13.07
N ALA A 100 4.52 -28.29 13.13
CA ALA A 100 5.77 -27.82 12.53
C ALA A 100 5.66 -27.69 11.00
N THR A 101 4.95 -28.62 10.34
CA THR A 101 4.72 -28.56 8.88
C THR A 101 3.85 -27.37 8.51
N ILE A 102 2.75 -27.15 9.23
CA ILE A 102 1.87 -25.99 9.04
C ILE A 102 2.65 -24.69 9.26
N TRP A 103 3.47 -24.64 10.31
CA TRP A 103 4.27 -23.46 10.63
C TRP A 103 5.37 -23.19 9.59
N ALA A 104 6.03 -24.22 9.06
CA ALA A 104 6.99 -24.05 7.96
C ALA A 104 6.29 -23.53 6.69
N ALA A 105 5.14 -24.11 6.34
CA ALA A 105 4.35 -23.70 5.19
C ALA A 105 3.86 -22.25 5.32
N SER A 106 3.36 -21.85 6.50
CA SER A 106 2.92 -20.48 6.74
C SER A 106 4.09 -19.49 6.61
N ASN A 107 5.29 -19.82 7.11
CA ASN A 107 6.47 -18.96 6.96
C ASN A 107 6.94 -18.84 5.49
N LEU A 108 6.70 -19.84 4.64
CA LEU A 108 6.92 -19.70 3.20
C LEU A 108 5.92 -18.72 2.57
N VAL A 109 4.63 -18.83 2.94
CA VAL A 109 3.60 -17.87 2.51
C VAL A 109 3.93 -16.45 3.00
N TRP A 110 4.46 -16.31 4.21
CA TRP A 110 4.98 -15.03 4.73
C TRP A 110 6.08 -14.46 3.84
N CYS A 111 7.09 -15.26 3.51
CA CYS A 111 8.20 -14.81 2.66
C CYS A 111 7.71 -14.36 1.28
N ILE A 112 6.73 -15.07 0.69
CA ILE A 112 6.10 -14.67 -0.57
C ILE A 112 5.38 -13.33 -0.41
N GLY A 113 4.56 -13.17 0.64
CA GLY A 113 3.88 -11.91 0.95
C GLY A 113 4.87 -10.75 1.10
N VAL A 114 5.95 -10.94 1.86
CA VAL A 114 7.03 -9.96 2.04
C VAL A 114 7.68 -9.59 0.71
N PHE A 115 7.98 -10.57 -0.14
CA PHE A 115 8.59 -10.32 -1.45
C PHE A 115 7.68 -9.48 -2.36
N ILE A 116 6.38 -9.68 -2.24
CA ILE A 116 5.34 -8.96 -2.98
C ILE A 116 5.18 -7.52 -2.45
N VAL A 117 4.96 -7.33 -1.14
CA VAL A 117 4.75 -5.98 -0.58
C VAL A 117 6.01 -5.12 -0.62
N THR A 118 7.18 -5.75 -0.66
CA THR A 118 8.45 -5.04 -0.82
C THR A 118 8.83 -4.85 -2.29
N GLN A 119 7.95 -5.04 -3.27
CA GLN A 119 8.28 -4.66 -4.66
C GLN A 119 8.52 -3.16 -4.79
N PRO A 120 9.41 -2.71 -5.71
CA PRO A 120 9.58 -1.30 -5.97
C PRO A 120 8.25 -0.62 -6.31
N ARG A 121 7.96 0.51 -5.66
CA ARG A 121 6.78 1.31 -5.99
C ARG A 121 6.84 1.74 -7.45
N ARG A 122 5.71 1.62 -8.14
CA ARG A 122 5.56 2.05 -9.53
C ARG A 122 4.63 3.24 -9.53
N SER A 123 5.12 4.41 -9.93
CA SER A 123 4.28 5.58 -10.17
C SER A 123 4.12 5.81 -11.66
N ALA A 124 3.01 6.41 -12.08
CA ALA A 124 2.81 6.80 -13.47
C ALA A 124 3.84 7.84 -13.94
N ILE A 125 4.37 8.66 -13.01
CA ILE A 125 5.28 9.77 -13.31
C ILE A 125 6.74 9.32 -13.47
N ASP A 126 7.17 8.26 -12.77
CA ASP A 126 8.52 7.70 -12.88
C ASP A 126 8.47 6.18 -13.01
N PRO A 127 8.23 5.67 -14.23
CA PRO A 127 7.96 4.25 -14.42
C PRO A 127 9.16 3.35 -14.13
N ILE A 128 10.43 3.82 -14.18
CA ILE A 128 11.60 2.90 -14.16
C ILE A 128 12.85 3.43 -13.42
N GLY A 129 13.04 4.74 -13.20
CA GLY A 129 14.38 5.29 -12.92
C GLY A 129 14.77 5.48 -11.45
N ILE A 130 14.00 6.28 -10.71
CA ILE A 130 14.43 6.82 -9.41
C ILE A 130 13.81 6.02 -8.27
N THR A 131 12.52 5.71 -8.38
CA THR A 131 11.75 4.87 -7.43
C THR A 131 12.32 3.45 -7.30
N SER A 132 12.89 2.90 -8.38
CA SER A 132 13.50 1.56 -8.41
C SER A 132 14.82 1.48 -7.62
N ARG A 133 15.52 2.60 -7.40
CA ARG A 133 16.74 2.64 -6.58
C ARG A 133 16.44 3.00 -5.13
N GLU A 134 15.33 3.69 -4.90
CA GLU A 134 14.85 4.01 -3.56
C GLU A 134 14.65 2.73 -2.74
N PHE A 135 15.27 2.68 -1.56
CA PHE A 135 15.21 1.53 -0.65
C PHE A 135 15.68 0.19 -1.24
N ALA A 136 16.46 0.15 -2.33
CA ALA A 136 16.88 -1.12 -2.94
C ALA A 136 17.60 -2.06 -1.96
N ARG A 137 18.51 -1.50 -1.14
CA ARG A 137 19.21 -2.25 -0.09
C ARG A 137 18.27 -2.72 1.03
N LEU A 138 17.38 -1.84 1.46
CA LEU A 138 16.40 -2.14 2.52
C LEU A 138 15.42 -3.24 2.09
N ARG A 139 14.96 -3.23 0.83
CA ARG A 139 14.13 -4.30 0.26
C ARG A 139 14.83 -5.64 0.27
N TRP A 140 16.08 -5.67 -0.17
CA TRP A 140 16.88 -6.90 -0.15
C TRP A 140 17.07 -7.42 1.27
N TRP A 141 17.38 -6.53 2.22
CA TRP A 141 17.47 -6.88 3.64
C TRP A 141 16.14 -7.42 4.19
N ASN A 142 15.02 -6.76 3.89
CA ASN A 142 13.69 -7.20 4.30
C ASN A 142 13.41 -8.60 3.75
N ARG A 143 13.66 -8.87 2.46
CA ARG A 143 13.45 -10.20 1.88
C ARG A 143 14.33 -11.25 2.54
N LEU A 144 15.63 -10.99 2.67
CA LEU A 144 16.59 -11.96 3.20
C LEU A 144 16.39 -12.25 4.69
N SER A 145 16.16 -11.21 5.51
CA SER A 145 15.94 -11.37 6.95
C SER A 145 14.65 -12.13 7.25
N GLN A 146 13.61 -12.00 6.42
CA GLN A 146 12.36 -12.74 6.64
C GLN A 146 12.47 -14.24 6.29
N PHE A 147 13.44 -14.67 5.47
CA PHE A 147 13.75 -16.10 5.33
C PHE A 147 14.29 -16.73 6.61
N ALA A 148 14.79 -15.93 7.56
CA ALA A 148 15.25 -16.43 8.84
C ALA A 148 14.11 -17.12 9.63
N TRP A 149 12.84 -16.75 9.43
CA TRP A 149 11.72 -17.47 10.03
C TRP A 149 11.61 -18.91 9.56
N VAL A 150 11.80 -19.14 8.25
CA VAL A 150 11.80 -20.48 7.66
C VAL A 150 12.98 -21.30 8.18
N LEU A 151 14.18 -20.69 8.24
CA LEU A 151 15.38 -21.36 8.75
C LEU A 151 15.28 -21.68 10.25
N SER A 152 14.69 -20.78 11.04
CA SER A 152 14.35 -21.06 12.44
C SER A 152 13.38 -22.23 12.54
N GLY A 153 12.40 -22.30 11.63
CA GLY A 153 11.44 -23.40 11.56
C GLY A 153 12.09 -24.75 11.33
N VAL A 154 12.94 -24.81 10.33
CA VAL A 154 13.71 -26.02 10.00
C VAL A 154 14.62 -26.42 11.16
N ALA A 155 15.36 -25.48 11.76
CA ALA A 155 16.23 -25.75 12.89
C ALA A 155 15.46 -26.31 14.09
N LEU A 156 14.31 -25.71 14.46
CA LEU A 156 13.46 -26.22 15.53
C LEU A 156 12.94 -27.62 15.23
N ALA A 157 12.48 -27.88 14.01
CA ALA A 157 11.99 -29.19 13.61
C ALA A 157 13.09 -30.26 13.71
N ILE A 158 14.30 -29.99 13.22
CA ILE A 158 15.46 -30.89 13.36
C ILE A 158 15.77 -31.16 14.83
N GLY A 159 15.79 -30.11 15.65
CA GLY A 159 16.01 -30.24 17.10
C GLY A 159 14.97 -31.15 17.74
N ILE A 160 13.68 -30.89 17.52
CA ILE A 160 12.57 -31.67 18.09
C ILE A 160 12.67 -33.14 17.65
N GLN A 161 12.93 -33.40 16.38
CA GLN A 161 13.10 -34.77 15.86
C GLN A 161 14.28 -35.49 16.51
N ALA A 162 15.40 -34.80 16.72
CA ALA A 162 16.54 -35.35 17.44
C ALA A 162 16.19 -35.68 18.90
N ALA A 163 15.44 -34.81 19.58
CA ALA A 163 15.00 -35.03 20.95
C ALA A 163 14.03 -36.21 21.09
N VAL A 164 13.04 -36.31 20.18
CA VAL A 164 12.07 -37.42 20.14
C VAL A 164 12.77 -38.75 19.92
N LYS A 165 13.77 -38.81 19.02
CA LYS A 165 14.56 -40.02 18.77
C LYS A 165 15.45 -40.40 19.96
N ALA A 166 16.02 -39.41 20.65
CA ALA A 166 16.90 -39.64 21.79
C ALA A 166 16.14 -40.10 23.05
N ASN A 167 14.91 -39.62 23.26
CA ASN A 167 14.10 -39.95 24.44
C ASN A 167 12.61 -40.07 24.08
N PRO A 168 12.16 -41.22 23.55
CA PRO A 168 10.76 -41.39 23.11
C PRO A 168 9.73 -41.34 24.25
N ILE A 169 10.16 -41.49 25.52
CA ILE A 169 9.25 -41.63 26.67
C ILE A 169 8.91 -40.27 27.35
N ARG A 170 9.74 -39.23 27.22
CA ARG A 170 9.49 -37.91 27.85
C ARG A 170 10.15 -36.76 27.11
N VAL A 171 9.46 -36.17 26.15
CA VAL A 171 9.74 -34.80 25.69
C VAL A 171 8.80 -33.85 26.42
N THR A 172 8.98 -33.72 27.73
CA THR A 172 8.26 -32.69 28.51
C THR A 172 9.03 -31.37 28.35
N PRO A 173 8.41 -30.29 27.80
CA PRO A 173 9.07 -29.01 27.69
C PRO A 173 9.36 -28.47 29.10
N GLY A 174 10.64 -28.38 29.49
CA GLY A 174 11.00 -27.83 30.79
C GLY A 174 12.44 -28.09 31.24
N PHE A 175 12.89 -29.34 31.38
CA PHE A 175 14.10 -29.62 32.19
C PHE A 175 14.94 -30.84 31.79
N ALA A 176 14.60 -31.58 30.73
CA ALA A 176 15.48 -32.65 30.26
C ALA A 176 16.61 -32.06 29.42
N VAL A 177 17.82 -31.98 29.99
CA VAL A 177 19.05 -31.72 29.22
C VAL A 177 19.21 -32.90 28.26
N VAL A 178 18.76 -32.76 27.01
CA VAL A 178 19.18 -33.65 25.93
C VAL A 178 20.50 -33.07 25.42
N PRO A 179 21.67 -33.60 25.83
CA PRO A 179 22.94 -33.02 25.44
C PRO A 179 23.15 -33.22 23.93
N GLY A 180 23.71 -32.21 23.26
CA GLY A 180 24.12 -32.29 21.85
C GLY A 180 23.23 -31.53 20.87
N LEU A 181 22.68 -32.25 19.88
CA LEU A 181 22.10 -31.66 18.67
C LEU A 181 20.86 -30.79 18.93
N TYR A 182 19.97 -31.19 19.87
CA TYR A 182 18.76 -30.42 20.20
C TYR A 182 19.10 -29.01 20.68
N THR A 183 19.96 -28.89 21.70
CA THR A 183 20.37 -27.59 22.27
C THR A 183 21.07 -26.74 21.22
N THR A 184 21.93 -27.35 20.38
CA THR A 184 22.60 -26.65 19.28
C THR A 184 21.58 -26.05 18.30
N MET A 185 20.60 -26.86 17.87
CA MET A 185 19.56 -26.40 16.95
C MET A 185 18.63 -25.35 17.56
N GLN A 186 18.37 -25.39 18.87
CA GLN A 186 17.62 -24.35 19.59
C GLN A 186 18.33 -22.99 19.55
N TRP A 187 19.65 -22.98 19.74
CA TRP A 187 20.44 -21.74 19.62
C TRP A 187 20.49 -21.22 18.19
N VAL A 188 20.67 -22.11 17.21
CA VAL A 188 20.60 -21.74 15.78
C VAL A 188 19.24 -21.13 15.45
N ALA A 189 18.15 -21.75 15.91
CA ALA A 189 16.81 -21.20 15.74
C ALA A 189 16.66 -19.83 16.39
N ALA A 190 17.14 -19.64 17.62
CA ALA A 190 17.07 -18.37 18.33
C ALA A 190 17.83 -17.24 17.60
N ILE A 191 19.00 -17.54 17.01
CA ILE A 191 19.75 -16.58 16.19
C ILE A 191 18.93 -16.17 14.97
N PHE A 192 18.34 -17.13 14.26
CA PHE A 192 17.50 -16.83 13.11
C PHE A 192 16.22 -16.06 13.48
N GLN A 193 15.61 -16.37 14.63
CA GLN A 193 14.48 -15.59 15.15
C GLN A 193 14.89 -14.15 15.40
N LEU A 194 16.05 -13.91 16.02
CA LEU A 194 16.54 -12.56 16.27
C LEU A 194 16.75 -11.78 14.96
N ILE A 195 17.32 -12.42 13.94
CA ILE A 195 17.46 -11.83 12.59
C ILE A 195 16.09 -11.50 12.01
N GLY A 196 15.12 -12.41 12.13
CA GLY A 196 13.75 -12.22 11.67
C GLY A 196 13.06 -11.04 12.38
N ILE A 197 13.22 -10.92 13.70
CA ILE A 197 12.68 -9.84 14.54
C ILE A 197 13.25 -8.48 14.11
N ILE A 198 14.57 -8.38 13.94
CA ILE A 198 15.20 -7.15 13.45
C ILE A 198 14.68 -6.82 12.04
N GLY A 199 14.53 -7.84 11.19
CA GLY A 199 13.94 -7.72 9.87
C GLY A 199 12.48 -7.24 9.86
N ILE A 200 11.68 -7.61 10.87
CA ILE A 200 10.31 -7.11 11.02
C ILE A 200 10.32 -5.60 11.27
N GLY A 201 11.24 -5.10 12.08
CA GLY A 201 11.40 -3.66 12.31
C GLY A 201 11.66 -2.89 11.02
N THR A 202 12.61 -3.37 10.20
CA THR A 202 12.94 -2.76 8.91
C THR A 202 11.83 -2.92 7.87
N LEU A 203 11.05 -4.01 7.95
CA LEU A 203 9.85 -4.20 7.14
C LEU A 203 8.76 -3.21 7.53
N CYS A 204 8.49 -3.03 8.82
CA CYS A 204 7.52 -2.05 9.33
C CYS A 204 7.85 -0.63 8.88
N PHE A 205 9.13 -0.23 8.93
CA PHE A 205 9.56 1.07 8.39
C PHE A 205 9.26 1.21 6.90
N GLN A 206 9.52 0.16 6.10
CA GLN A 206 9.20 0.21 4.67
C GLN A 206 7.68 0.26 4.41
N LEU A 207 6.87 -0.45 5.20
CA LEU A 207 5.41 -0.43 5.09
C LEU A 207 4.82 0.91 5.54
N ALA A 208 5.41 1.55 6.55
CA ALA A 208 5.05 2.90 6.95
C ALA A 208 5.28 3.89 5.80
N ALA A 209 6.42 3.81 5.11
CA ALA A 209 6.67 4.63 3.93
C ALA A 209 5.67 4.39 2.78
N LEU A 210 5.14 3.16 2.64
CA LEU A 210 4.06 2.86 1.69
C LEU A 210 2.71 3.45 2.14
N ALA A 211 2.42 3.45 3.43
CA ALA A 211 1.23 4.08 3.99
C ALA A 211 1.27 5.62 3.84
N GLU A 212 2.42 6.25 4.10
CA GLU A 212 2.65 7.68 3.85
C GLU A 212 2.46 8.03 2.36
N TRP A 213 2.89 7.17 1.45
CA TRP A 213 2.64 7.34 0.01
C TRP A 213 1.14 7.26 -0.35
N GLY A 214 0.38 6.47 0.42
CA GLY A 214 -1.08 6.44 0.40
C GLY A 214 -1.76 7.61 1.11
N ARG A 215 -1.00 8.52 1.72
CA ARG A 215 -1.47 9.64 2.57
C ARG A 215 -2.27 9.16 3.79
N ASP A 216 -1.92 8.01 4.35
CA ASP A 216 -2.49 7.48 5.59
C ASP A 216 -1.44 7.54 6.72
N ASP A 217 -1.36 8.71 7.36
CA ASP A 217 -0.39 8.98 8.44
C ASP A 217 -0.66 8.13 9.69
N GLU A 218 -1.93 7.82 9.97
CA GLU A 218 -2.33 6.97 11.11
C GLU A 218 -1.84 5.53 10.90
N LEU A 219 -1.98 4.99 9.69
CA LEU A 219 -1.47 3.68 9.33
C LEU A 219 0.06 3.65 9.36
N ALA A 220 0.73 4.70 8.87
CA ALA A 220 2.18 4.82 8.95
C ALA A 220 2.68 4.80 10.41
N GLN A 221 2.05 5.58 11.28
CA GLN A 221 2.35 5.59 12.71
C GLN A 221 2.08 4.23 13.37
N SER A 222 1.01 3.54 12.96
CA SER A 222 0.70 2.19 13.43
C SER A 222 1.78 1.18 13.04
N PHE A 223 2.35 1.29 11.84
CA PHE A 223 3.47 0.44 11.43
C PHE A 223 4.75 0.75 12.23
N HIS A 224 5.04 2.02 12.52
CA HIS A 224 6.18 2.37 13.37
C HIS A 224 6.03 1.81 14.79
N SER A 225 4.86 1.98 15.40
CA SER A 225 4.60 1.50 16.76
C SER A 225 4.63 -0.03 16.86
N CYS A 226 4.04 -0.75 15.89
CA CYS A 226 4.08 -2.20 15.89
C CYS A 226 5.50 -2.74 15.69
N GLY A 227 6.30 -2.12 14.81
CA GLY A 227 7.71 -2.50 14.60
C GLY A 227 8.51 -2.43 15.89
N LEU A 228 8.40 -1.31 16.62
CA LEU A 228 9.08 -1.14 17.91
C LEU A 228 8.58 -2.15 18.95
N SER A 229 7.26 -2.32 19.04
CA SER A 229 6.63 -3.22 20.02
C SER A 229 7.05 -4.67 19.82
N ILE A 230 7.15 -5.13 18.57
CA ILE A 230 7.62 -6.49 18.23
C ILE A 230 9.14 -6.62 18.47
N MET A 231 9.94 -5.63 18.04
CA MET A 231 11.40 -5.65 18.20
C MET A 231 11.85 -5.67 19.66
N VAL A 232 11.11 -5.03 20.56
CA VAL A 232 11.44 -5.01 21.99
C VAL A 232 10.73 -6.13 22.72
N GLY A 233 9.43 -6.33 22.46
CA GLY A 233 8.60 -7.27 23.20
C GLY A 233 9.04 -8.72 23.05
N LEU A 234 9.32 -9.18 21.82
CA LEU A 234 9.70 -10.58 21.57
C LEU A 234 11.05 -10.94 22.21
N PRO A 235 12.14 -10.16 22.06
CA PRO A 235 13.40 -10.48 22.73
C PRO A 235 13.31 -10.42 24.26
N VAL A 236 12.58 -9.46 24.84
CA VAL A 236 12.38 -9.38 26.30
C VAL A 236 11.65 -10.61 26.80
N SER A 237 10.56 -11.01 26.14
CA SER A 237 9.81 -12.21 26.49
C SER A 237 10.65 -13.49 26.34
N PHE A 238 11.42 -13.58 25.25
CA PHE A 238 12.33 -14.71 25.00
C PHE A 238 13.42 -14.82 26.07
N ILE A 239 14.14 -13.72 26.36
CA ILE A 239 15.19 -13.68 27.38
C ILE A 239 14.62 -14.05 28.74
N ALA A 240 13.47 -13.48 29.12
CA ALA A 240 12.81 -13.80 30.37
C ALA A 240 12.48 -15.29 30.51
N SER A 241 12.00 -15.92 29.43
CA SER A 241 11.68 -17.36 29.43
C SER A 241 12.92 -18.25 29.69
N ARG A 242 14.12 -17.80 29.30
CA ARG A 242 15.38 -18.53 29.55
C ARG A 242 15.87 -18.39 30.99
N PHE A 243 15.46 -17.33 31.69
CA PHE A 243 15.89 -17.01 33.05
C PHE A 243 14.85 -17.30 34.13
N ALA A 244 13.67 -17.81 33.76
CA ALA A 244 12.59 -18.15 34.69
C ALA A 244 13.03 -19.10 35.83
N GLY A 245 14.07 -19.91 35.61
CA GLY A 245 14.60 -20.88 36.58
C GLY A 245 15.59 -20.35 37.62
N ILE A 246 15.97 -19.05 37.60
CA ILE A 246 16.99 -18.51 38.54
C ILE A 246 16.53 -18.54 40.03
N GLY A 247 15.23 -18.73 40.30
CA GLY A 247 14.69 -18.77 41.66
C GLY A 247 14.73 -17.41 42.38
N GLY A 248 14.04 -17.35 43.52
CA GLY A 248 14.01 -16.16 44.39
C GLY A 248 13.33 -14.93 43.80
N VAL A 249 13.61 -13.77 44.39
CA VAL A 249 13.03 -12.46 44.03
C VAL A 249 13.37 -12.05 42.59
N LEU A 250 14.57 -12.43 42.11
CA LEU A 250 14.99 -12.13 40.74
C LEU A 250 14.11 -12.83 39.68
N SER A 251 13.69 -14.08 39.94
CA SER A 251 12.77 -14.80 39.04
C SER A 251 11.43 -14.07 38.89
N PHE A 252 10.89 -13.50 39.97
CA PHE A 252 9.67 -12.70 39.91
C PHE A 252 9.81 -11.51 38.94
N PHE A 253 10.85 -10.69 39.09
CA PHE A 253 11.08 -9.54 38.20
C PHE A 253 11.30 -9.95 36.74
N VAL A 254 12.06 -11.01 36.50
CA VAL A 254 12.30 -11.56 35.16
C VAL A 254 10.99 -12.02 34.52
N MET A 255 10.15 -12.76 35.25
CA MET A 255 8.85 -13.19 34.75
C MET A 255 7.91 -12.02 34.48
N THR A 256 7.86 -11.02 35.36
CA THR A 256 7.06 -9.80 35.14
C THR A 256 7.49 -9.09 33.86
N LEU A 257 8.80 -8.87 33.67
CA LEU A 257 9.31 -8.29 32.43
C LEU A 257 8.98 -9.14 31.21
N GLY A 258 9.06 -10.47 31.34
CA GLY A 258 8.70 -11.41 30.28
C GLY A 258 7.23 -11.34 29.86
N VAL A 259 6.32 -11.22 30.83
CA VAL A 259 4.89 -11.04 30.60
C VAL A 259 4.62 -9.69 29.93
N LEU A 260 5.20 -8.61 30.44
CA LEU A 260 5.05 -7.27 29.84
C LEU A 260 5.59 -7.23 28.41
N GLY A 261 6.76 -7.85 28.15
CA GLY A 261 7.32 -8.01 26.81
C GLY A 261 6.40 -8.83 25.89
N GLY A 262 5.82 -9.91 26.41
CA GLY A 262 4.86 -10.73 25.68
C GLY A 262 3.59 -9.97 25.31
N LEU A 263 3.03 -9.19 26.22
CA LEU A 263 1.86 -8.34 25.97
C LEU A 263 2.17 -7.24 24.94
N ALA A 264 3.32 -6.59 25.04
CA ALA A 264 3.77 -5.62 24.04
C ALA A 264 3.94 -6.28 22.66
N ALA A 265 4.55 -7.46 22.58
CA ALA A 265 4.67 -8.20 21.33
C ALA A 265 3.29 -8.56 20.76
N ALA A 266 2.37 -9.05 21.58
CA ALA A 266 1.00 -9.38 21.16
C ALA A 266 0.26 -8.16 20.60
N TYR A 267 0.33 -7.02 21.29
CA TYR A 267 -0.20 -5.75 20.80
C TYR A 267 0.39 -5.38 19.44
N GLY A 268 1.73 -5.44 19.32
CA GLY A 268 2.43 -5.16 18.07
C GLY A 268 1.99 -6.09 16.93
N ILE A 269 1.85 -7.39 17.19
CA ILE A 269 1.40 -8.37 16.20
C ILE A 269 -0.04 -8.08 15.75
N ILE A 270 -0.95 -7.79 16.68
CA ILE A 270 -2.35 -7.46 16.35
C ILE A 270 -2.41 -6.19 15.50
N MET A 271 -1.72 -5.14 15.92
CA MET A 271 -1.65 -3.87 15.17
C MET A 271 -1.02 -4.06 13.79
N PHE A 272 0.00 -4.91 13.67
CA PHE A 272 0.60 -5.24 12.38
C PHE A 272 -0.40 -5.94 11.46
N ILE A 273 -1.17 -6.92 11.95
CA ILE A 273 -2.23 -7.60 11.17
C ILE A 273 -3.28 -6.59 10.70
N VAL A 274 -3.78 -5.74 11.61
CA VAL A 274 -4.75 -4.69 11.27
C VAL A 274 -4.17 -3.72 10.23
N GLY A 275 -2.91 -3.33 10.38
CA GLY A 275 -2.20 -2.48 9.44
C GLY A 275 -2.08 -3.10 8.04
N GLN A 276 -1.78 -4.41 7.95
CA GLN A 276 -1.76 -5.11 6.67
C GLN A 276 -3.13 -5.12 5.98
N VAL A 277 -4.20 -5.38 6.74
CA VAL A 277 -5.57 -5.35 6.20
C VAL A 277 -5.94 -3.94 5.73
N LYS A 278 -5.63 -2.90 6.52
CA LYS A 278 -5.82 -1.49 6.12
C LYS A 278 -5.04 -1.16 4.83
N LEU A 279 -3.77 -1.56 4.73
CA LEU A 279 -2.94 -1.36 3.53
C LEU A 279 -3.54 -2.07 2.30
N ALA A 280 -4.03 -3.30 2.45
CA ALA A 280 -4.67 -4.04 1.37
C ALA A 280 -5.98 -3.37 0.90
N ASN A 281 -6.78 -2.89 1.84
CA ASN A 281 -8.02 -2.16 1.56
C ASN A 281 -7.74 -0.82 0.89
N MET A 282 -6.72 -0.09 1.33
CA MET A 282 -6.27 1.16 0.70
C MET A 282 -5.85 0.94 -0.76
N ALA A 283 -5.07 -0.11 -1.04
CA ALA A 283 -4.70 -0.46 -2.41
C ALA A 283 -5.91 -0.86 -3.27
N THR A 284 -6.89 -1.56 -2.68
CA THR A 284 -8.14 -1.93 -3.37
C THR A 284 -9.02 -0.72 -3.66
N TRP A 285 -9.14 0.20 -2.70
CA TRP A 285 -9.85 1.46 -2.87
C TRP A 285 -9.20 2.35 -3.93
N ALA A 286 -7.87 2.42 -3.97
CA ALA A 286 -7.15 3.14 -5.01
C ALA A 286 -7.50 2.63 -6.42
N ILE A 287 -7.67 1.31 -6.58
CA ILE A 287 -8.13 0.72 -7.85
C ILE A 287 -9.55 1.17 -8.21
N SER A 288 -10.49 1.17 -7.25
CA SER A 288 -11.86 1.61 -7.52
C SER A 288 -11.93 3.10 -7.84
N SER A 289 -11.14 3.94 -7.16
CA SER A 289 -11.03 5.37 -7.44
C SER A 289 -10.52 5.65 -8.86
N GLN A 290 -9.50 4.91 -9.31
CA GLN A 290 -9.03 5.02 -10.69
C GLN A 290 -10.07 4.60 -11.73
N ILE A 291 -10.90 3.60 -11.42
CA ILE A 291 -11.97 3.18 -12.34
C ILE A 291 -13.02 4.28 -12.44
N ALA A 292 -13.44 4.84 -11.29
CA ALA A 292 -14.40 5.94 -11.25
C ALA A 292 -13.90 7.20 -11.97
N GLU A 293 -12.60 7.51 -11.87
CA GLU A 293 -11.97 8.62 -12.59
C GLU A 293 -11.97 8.39 -14.11
N LEU A 294 -11.55 7.21 -14.59
CA LEU A 294 -11.62 6.90 -16.02
C LEU A 294 -13.05 6.96 -16.57
N ASP A 295 -14.03 6.49 -15.79
CA ASP A 295 -15.44 6.55 -16.20
C ASP A 295 -15.96 7.99 -16.25
N ARG A 296 -15.52 8.85 -15.31
CA ARG A 296 -15.82 10.28 -15.34
C ARG A 296 -15.23 10.93 -16.59
N ASP A 297 -13.96 10.68 -16.88
CA ASP A 297 -13.27 11.27 -18.02
C ASP A 297 -13.87 10.79 -19.34
N ARG A 298 -14.26 9.51 -19.42
CA ARG A 298 -15.03 8.97 -20.54
C ARG A 298 -16.34 9.71 -20.76
N ARG A 299 -17.11 9.97 -19.70
CA ARG A 299 -18.37 10.75 -19.80
C ARG A 299 -18.14 12.18 -20.28
N ILE A 300 -17.04 12.81 -19.86
CA ILE A 300 -16.68 14.17 -20.30
C ILE A 300 -16.32 14.16 -21.79
N ILE A 301 -15.51 13.19 -22.24
CA ILE A 301 -15.13 13.05 -23.66
C ILE A 301 -16.36 12.76 -24.52
N GLU A 302 -17.25 11.87 -24.08
CA GLU A 302 -18.50 11.56 -24.78
C GLU A 302 -19.40 12.80 -24.89
N LYS A 303 -19.55 13.58 -23.82
CA LYS A 303 -20.30 14.84 -23.83
C LYS A 303 -19.68 15.87 -24.76
N ALA A 304 -18.37 16.08 -24.70
CA ALA A 304 -17.66 17.02 -25.55
C ALA A 304 -17.73 16.62 -27.04
N THR A 305 -17.65 15.32 -27.33
CA THR A 305 -17.79 14.78 -28.68
C THR A 305 -19.21 15.02 -29.20
N ARG A 306 -20.24 14.78 -28.38
CA ARG A 306 -21.64 15.06 -28.73
C ARG A 306 -21.88 16.54 -29.01
N GLU A 307 -21.41 17.43 -28.14
CA GLU A 307 -21.54 18.89 -28.32
C GLU A 307 -20.83 19.37 -29.58
N ARG A 308 -19.67 18.79 -29.91
CA ARG A 308 -18.95 19.08 -31.16
C ARG A 308 -19.75 18.65 -32.38
N LEU A 309 -20.31 17.45 -32.38
CA LEU A 309 -21.14 16.95 -33.49
C LEU A 309 -22.42 17.80 -33.67
N GLU A 310 -23.06 18.21 -32.57
CA GLU A 310 -24.21 19.11 -32.61
C GLU A 310 -23.85 20.49 -33.17
N ALA A 311 -22.67 21.02 -32.83
CA ALA A 311 -22.18 22.28 -33.38
C ALA A 311 -21.91 22.17 -34.89
N GLU A 312 -21.27 21.08 -35.33
CA GLU A 312 -21.02 20.80 -36.76
C GLU A 312 -22.34 20.65 -37.54
N ALA A 313 -23.34 19.98 -36.96
CA ALA A 313 -24.67 19.85 -37.57
C ALA A 313 -25.39 21.19 -37.74
N ARG A 314 -25.20 22.14 -36.81
CA ARG A 314 -25.77 23.51 -36.92
C ARG A 314 -25.11 24.34 -38.02
N VAL A 315 -23.82 24.13 -38.29
CA VAL A 315 -23.11 24.82 -39.38
C VAL A 315 -23.59 24.34 -40.75
N PHE A 316 -23.97 23.06 -40.86
CA PHE A 316 -24.43 22.45 -42.11
C PHE A 316 -25.91 22.61 -42.42
N VAL A 317 -26.67 23.41 -41.65
CA VAL A 317 -28.07 23.70 -41.99
C VAL A 317 -28.07 24.49 -43.31
N PRO A 318 -28.56 23.90 -44.43
CA PRO A 318 -28.62 24.62 -45.70
C PRO A 318 -29.46 25.89 -45.49
N PRO A 319 -29.08 27.02 -46.11
CA PRO A 319 -29.87 28.23 -45.99
C PRO A 319 -31.33 27.90 -46.32
N PRO A 320 -32.30 28.40 -45.53
CA PRO A 320 -33.70 28.14 -45.82
C PRO A 320 -33.95 28.53 -47.28
N PRO A 321 -34.75 27.72 -48.02
CA PRO A 321 -35.10 28.07 -49.39
C PRO A 321 -35.61 29.52 -49.42
N PRO A 322 -35.23 30.31 -50.43
CA PRO A 322 -35.60 31.72 -50.50
C PRO A 322 -37.10 31.84 -50.26
N VAL A 323 -37.47 32.53 -49.18
CA VAL A 323 -38.87 32.78 -48.83
C VAL A 323 -39.46 33.53 -50.01
N GLU A 324 -40.36 32.90 -50.75
CA GLU A 324 -41.16 33.60 -51.76
C GLU A 324 -41.90 34.74 -51.05
N LEU A 325 -41.53 35.98 -51.39
CA LEU A 325 -42.13 37.22 -50.89
C LEU A 325 -43.58 37.42 -51.38
N ARG A 326 -44.38 36.36 -51.47
CA ARG A 326 -45.81 36.45 -51.78
C ARG A 326 -46.61 36.43 -50.48
N GLU A 327 -47.45 37.45 -50.30
CA GLU A 327 -48.54 37.53 -49.31
C GLU A 327 -48.27 38.03 -47.88
N ARG A 328 -47.45 39.08 -47.71
CA ARG A 328 -47.52 39.96 -46.51
C ARG A 328 -48.16 41.33 -46.76
N ALA A 329 -49.14 41.41 -47.67
CA ALA A 329 -49.91 42.63 -47.93
C ALA A 329 -51.29 42.68 -47.22
N GLY A 330 -51.76 41.62 -46.55
CA GLY A 330 -53.07 41.61 -45.89
C GLY A 330 -53.01 41.11 -44.46
N SER A 331 -53.66 41.82 -43.54
CA SER A 331 -53.87 41.45 -42.12
C SER A 331 -52.77 41.90 -41.13
N ARG A 332 -52.61 43.21 -40.97
CA ARG A 332 -52.27 43.78 -39.65
C ARG A 332 -53.49 43.62 -38.73
N LYS A 333 -53.51 42.58 -37.89
CA LYS A 333 -54.32 42.57 -36.66
C LYS A 333 -53.56 43.30 -35.56
N ALA A 334 -54.27 44.18 -34.85
CA ALA A 334 -53.74 45.04 -33.81
C ALA A 334 -53.07 44.23 -32.67
N PRO A 335 -52.02 44.79 -32.03
CA PRO A 335 -51.32 44.13 -30.94
C PRO A 335 -52.24 43.98 -29.72
N GLY A 336 -52.53 42.73 -29.36
CA GLY A 336 -53.18 42.39 -28.10
C GLY A 336 -52.26 42.71 -26.92
N THR A 337 -52.84 43.30 -25.89
CA THR A 337 -52.18 43.67 -24.64
C THR A 337 -51.45 42.49 -24.00
N PRO A 338 -50.24 42.70 -23.45
CA PRO A 338 -49.46 41.65 -22.81
C PRO A 338 -50.16 41.17 -21.54
N LYS A 339 -50.56 39.90 -21.52
CA LYS A 339 -50.99 39.24 -20.28
C LYS A 339 -49.76 39.11 -19.37
N SER A 340 -49.83 39.74 -18.20
CA SER A 340 -48.94 39.56 -17.06
C SER A 340 -48.73 38.08 -16.79
N ALA A 341 -47.55 37.56 -17.12
CA ALA A 341 -47.14 36.22 -16.76
C ALA A 341 -46.82 36.19 -15.27
N THR A 342 -47.73 35.63 -14.49
CA THR A 342 -47.52 35.34 -13.07
C THR A 342 -46.37 34.33 -12.95
N ILE A 343 -45.23 34.78 -12.45
CA ILE A 343 -44.09 33.93 -12.12
C ILE A 343 -44.51 33.10 -10.90
N HIS A 344 -44.86 31.84 -11.11
CA HIS A 344 -45.01 30.89 -10.01
C HIS A 344 -43.59 30.56 -9.48
N PRO A 345 -43.31 30.80 -8.19
CA PRO A 345 -42.06 30.33 -7.59
C PRO A 345 -42.08 28.79 -7.61
N THR A 346 -41.15 28.19 -8.35
CA THR A 346 -40.87 26.76 -8.29
C THR A 346 -40.18 26.47 -6.95
N THR A 347 -40.98 26.27 -5.92
CA THR A 347 -40.56 25.56 -4.71
C THR A 347 -40.53 24.07 -5.07
N ASP A 348 -39.37 23.52 -5.44
CA ASP A 348 -39.03 22.08 -5.32
C ASP A 348 -37.64 21.75 -5.91
N GLU A 349 -36.63 22.60 -5.72
CA GLU A 349 -35.25 22.12 -5.83
C GLU A 349 -34.82 21.54 -4.48
N ALA A 350 -35.15 20.25 -4.30
CA ALA A 350 -34.51 19.42 -3.30
C ALA A 350 -32.99 19.44 -3.56
N ASN A 351 -32.25 20.10 -2.67
CA ASN A 351 -30.80 20.18 -2.71
C ASN A 351 -30.20 18.76 -2.75
N PRO A 352 -29.55 18.35 -3.85
CA PRO A 352 -29.01 17.00 -4.00
C PRO A 352 -27.79 16.72 -3.09
N TYR A 353 -27.41 17.67 -2.23
CA TYR A 353 -26.30 17.55 -1.29
C TYR A 353 -26.71 17.47 0.19
N ASP A 354 -28.00 17.29 0.51
CA ASP A 354 -28.43 17.01 1.89
C ASP A 354 -28.15 15.53 2.24
N LEU A 355 -26.86 15.16 2.28
CA LEU A 355 -26.40 13.91 2.87
C LEU A 355 -26.33 14.09 4.38
N ARG A 356 -27.45 13.79 5.05
CA ARG A 356 -27.49 13.73 6.51
C ARG A 356 -26.50 12.67 7.03
N SER A 357 -25.72 13.14 7.99
CA SER A 357 -24.81 12.45 8.90
C SER A 357 -25.42 11.27 9.64
#